data_AF-A0AAU6ECX6-F1
#
_entry.id   AF-A0AAU6ECX6-F1
#
_cell.length_a   1.000
_cell.length_b   1.000
_cell.length_c   1.000
_cell.angle_alpha   90.00
_cell.angle_beta   90.00
_cell.angle_gamma   90.00
#
_symmetry.space_group_name_H-M   'P 1'
#
loop_
_entity.id
_entity.type
_entity.pdbx_description
1 polymer ?
#
loop_
_entity_poly.entity_id
_entity_poly.type
_entity_poly.pdbx_seq_one_letter_code
_entity_poly.pdbx_strand_id
1 'polypeptide(L)' 'MIGRTYLERGKPVVVLIRWSGPGPRNVLIRREDNSLVVRPFRGLRRPTPTTSAPSTRSI' A
#
# COMPACT_ATOMS: atom_id res chain seq x y z
N MET A 1 0.64 0.09 6.89
CA MET A 1 -0.02 1.08 7.76
C MET A 1 -1.21 1.67 7.02
N ILE A 2 -2.30 1.97 7.72
CA ILE A 2 -3.53 2.57 7.15
C ILE A 2 -3.18 3.87 6.41
N GLY A 3 -3.83 4.10 5.26
CA GLY A 3 -3.64 5.24 4.37
C GLY A 3 -2.34 5.19 3.54
N ARG A 4 -1.44 4.25 3.81
CA ARG A 4 -0.18 4.13 3.05
C ARG A 4 -0.35 3.23 1.83
N THR A 5 0.33 3.62 0.76
CA THR A 5 0.51 2.81 -0.45
C THR A 5 1.60 1.77 -0.25
N TYR A 6 1.31 0.54 -0.66
CA TYR A 6 2.23 -0.60 -0.74
C TYR A 6 2.14 -1.22 -2.13
N LEU A 7 3.03 -2.18 -2.40
CA LEU A 7 3.01 -2.99 -3.60
C LEU A 7 2.53 -4.40 -3.29
N GLU A 8 1.49 -4.84 -3.99
CA GLU A 8 1.04 -6.22 -4.09
C GLU A 8 1.48 -6.77 -5.46
N ARG A 9 2.45 -7.70 -5.49
CA ARG A 9 3.00 -8.24 -6.76
C ARG A 9 3.43 -7.13 -7.75
N GLY A 10 4.02 -6.05 -7.22
CA GLY A 10 4.47 -4.90 -8.01
C GLY A 10 3.40 -3.85 -8.30
N LYS A 11 2.12 -4.11 -8.03
CA LYS A 11 1.02 -3.17 -8.26
C LYS A 11 0.68 -2.37 -7.00
N PRO A 12 0.38 -1.06 -7.10
CA PRO A 12 0.07 -0.25 -5.93
C PRO A 12 -1.28 -0.64 -5.31
N VAL A 13 -1.30 -0.68 -3.98
CA VAL A 13 -2.48 -0.92 -3.16
C VAL A 13 -2.46 -0.01 -1.94
N VAL A 14 -3.63 0.47 -1.52
CA VAL A 14 -3.77 1.30 -0.32
C VAL A 14 -4.33 0.47 0.82
N VAL A 15 -3.68 0.50 1.98
CA VAL A 15 -4.23 -0.16 3.18
C VAL A 15 -5.33 0.71 3.77
N LEU A 16 -6.54 0.19 3.88
CA LEU A 16 -7.69 0.89 4.45
C LEU A 16 -7.90 0.54 5.93
N ILE A 17 -7.78 -0.74 6.27
CA ILE A 17 -8.02 -1.26 7.63
C ILE A 17 -6.91 -2.23 7.99
N ARG A 18 -6.55 -2.27 9.27
CA ARG A 18 -5.62 -3.25 9.84
C ARG A 18 -6.31 -4.02 10.97
N TRP A 19 -6.24 -5.34 10.91
CA TRP A 19 -6.68 -6.18 12.03
C TRP A 19 -5.75 -6.01 13.24
N SER A 20 -6.33 -5.84 14.42
CA SER A 20 -5.62 -5.65 15.69
C SER A 20 -5.92 -6.71 16.74
N GLY A 21 -6.81 -7.66 16.46
CA GLY A 21 -7.13 -8.76 17.38
C GLY A 21 -6.12 -9.92 17.31
N PRO A 22 -6.38 -11.01 18.05
CA PRO A 22 -5.58 -12.23 17.96
C PRO A 22 -5.61 -12.82 16.53
N GLY A 23 -4.56 -13.56 16.18
CA GLY A 23 -4.44 -14.23 14.88
C GLY A 23 -3.64 -13.46 13.82
N PRO A 24 -3.79 -13.82 12.53
CA PRO A 24 -2.97 -13.28 11.46
C PRO A 24 -3.13 -11.77 11.28
N ARG A 25 -2.01 -11.06 11.07
CA ARG A 25 -1.97 -9.61 10.82
C ARG A 25 -2.46 -9.27 9.42
N ASN A 26 -3.76 -9.46 9.18
CA ASN A 26 -4.41 -9.16 7.93
C ASN A 26 -4.74 -7.66 7.81
N VAL A 27 -4.89 -7.23 6.57
CA VAL A 27 -5.27 -5.86 6.20
C VAL A 27 -6.36 -5.92 5.13
N LEU A 28 -7.26 -4.95 5.15
CA LEU A 28 -8.09 -4.62 4.01
C LEU A 28 -7.32 -3.66 3.11
N ILE A 29 -7.18 -4.01 1.84
CA ILE A 29 -6.55 -3.16 0.83
C ILE A 29 -7.56 -2.76 -0.24
N ARG A 30 -7.31 -1.61 -0.86
CA ARG A 30 -7.93 -1.18 -2.11
C ARG A 30 -6.89 -1.24 -3.23
N ARG A 31 -7.22 -1.92 -4.32
CA ARG A 31 -6.43 -1.94 -5.57
C ARG A 31 -6.78 -0.75 -6.46
N GLU A 32 -6.04 -0.60 -7.57
CA GLU A 32 -6.27 0.46 -8.56
C GLU A 32 -7.67 0.42 -9.20
N ASP A 33 -8.23 -0.78 -9.37
CA ASP A 33 -9.58 -1.01 -9.89
C ASP A 33 -10.70 -0.78 -8.85
N ASN A 34 -10.35 -0.21 -7.68
CA ASN A 34 -11.21 -0.02 -6.51
C ASN A 34 -11.71 -1.32 -5.83
N SER A 35 -11.26 -2.51 -6.26
CA SER A 35 -11.62 -3.75 -5.56
C SER A 35 -11.04 -3.79 -4.15
N LEU A 36 -11.82 -4.35 -3.23
CA LEU A 36 -11.49 -4.49 -1.81
C LEU A 36 -11.14 -5.94 -1.50
N VAL A 37 -9.95 -6.16 -0.93
CA VAL A 37 -9.45 -7.51 -0.63
C VAL A 37 -8.84 -7.57 0.77
N VAL A 38 -9.18 -8.61 1.53
CA VAL A 38 -8.51 -8.94 2.79
C VAL A 38 -7.35 -9.89 2.52
N ARG A 39 -6.16 -9.56 3.00
CA ARG A 39 -4.99 -10.45 2.90
C ARG A 39 -3.99 -10.24 4.02
N PRO A 40 -3.05 -11.18 4.22
CA PRO A 40 -1.95 -10.95 5.14
C PRO A 40 -1.13 -9.72 4.76
N PHE A 41 -0.72 -8.93 5.76
CA PHE A 41 0.21 -7.82 5.55
C PHE A 41 1.59 -8.31 5.07
N ARG A 42 1.96 -9.54 5.46
CA ARG A 42 3.14 -10.23 4.92
C ARG A 42 3.00 -10.39 3.41
N GLY A 43 4.00 -9.90 2.67
CA GLY A 43 4.02 -9.91 1.21
C GLY A 43 3.70 -8.57 0.55
N LEU A 44 3.21 -7.58 1.31
CA LEU A 44 3.16 -6.20 0.83
C LEU A 44 4.54 -5.56 0.96
N ARG A 45 5.03 -4.94 -0.13
CA ARG A 45 6.33 -4.26 -0.15
C ARG A 45 6.14 -2.75 -0.09
N ARG A 46 7.06 -2.04 0.56
CA ARG A 46 7.07 -0.57 0.47
C ARG A 46 7.52 -0.20 -0.94
N PRO A 47 6.87 0.76 -1.61
CA PRO A 47 7.45 1.32 -2.83
C PRO A 47 8.79 1.93 -2.45
N THR A 48 9.82 1.65 -3.26
CA THR A 48 11.08 2.39 -3.17
C THR A 48 10.74 3.85 -3.38
N PRO A 49 11.23 4.78 -2.53
CA PRO A 49 11.13 6.18 -2.86
C PRO A 49 11.89 6.37 -4.17
N THR A 50 11.16 6.47 -5.28
CA THR A 50 11.73 7.04 -6.49
C THR A 50 12.17 8.41 -6.05
N THR A 51 13.48 8.63 -5.98
CA THR A 51 14.05 9.97 -5.89
C THR A 51 13.41 10.75 -7.03
N SER A 52 12.35 11.49 -6.74
CA SER A 52 11.79 12.43 -7.68
C SER A 52 12.93 13.37 -8.00
N ALA A 53 13.44 13.30 -9.23
CA ALA A 53 14.35 14.30 -9.75
C ALA A 53 13.75 15.68 -9.40
N PRO A 54 14.58 16.65 -8.96
CA PRO A 54 14.05 17.94 -8.53
C PRO A 54 13.15 18.48 -9.63
N SER A 55 11.86 18.62 -9.30
CA SER A 55 10.92 19.28 -10.18
C SER A 55 11.42 20.70 -10.33
N THR A 56 12.11 20.98 -11.43
CA THR A 56 12.40 22.34 -11.88
C THR A 56 11.05 23.02 -12.01
N ARG A 57 10.67 23.79 -10.99
CA ARG A 57 9.68 24.86 -11.13
C ARG A 57 10.34 25.87 -12.04
N SER A 58 10.02 25.78 -13.33
CA SER A 58 10.25 26.87 -14.26
C SER A 58 9.19 27.95 -14.01
N ILE A 59 9.71 29.11 -13.59
CA ILE A 59 9.20 30.49 -13.66
C ILE A 59 8.03 30.82 -12.73
#